data_AF-A0A7L5AL87-F1
#
_entry.id   AF-A0A7L5AL87-F1
#
_cell.length_a   1.000
_cell.length_b   1.000
_cell.length_c   1.000
_cell.angle_alpha   90.00
_cell.angle_beta   90.00
_cell.angle_gamma   90.00
#
_symmetry.space_group_name_H-M   'P 1'
#
loop_
_entity.id
_entity.type
_entity.pdbx_description
1 polymer ?
#
loop_
_entity_poly.entity_id
_entity_poly.type
_entity_poly.pdbx_seq_one_letter_code
_entity_poly.pdbx_strand_id
1 'polypeptide(L)'
;MKFDMGASTLTTLTKQTSSSNEDLGALVKELVAAAEPLEGRFNGSGRAAFDGFKARTDEVSAELNASLAAVLGGISGMDIAFTQGEQEMVDTTRAAEGSVSFDSARFGSAR
;
A
#
# COMPACT_ATOMS: atom_id res chain seq x y z
N MET A 1 13.71 -0.32 12.56
CA MET A 1 13.53 1.15 12.66
C MET A 1 13.20 1.84 11.33
N LYS A 2 13.98 1.70 10.23
CA LYS A 2 13.64 2.38 8.95
C LYS A 2 12.45 1.74 8.21
N PHE A 3 12.29 0.42 8.30
CA PHE A 3 11.16 -0.33 7.71
C PHE A 3 9.84 -0.15 8.48
N ASP A 4 9.88 -0.17 9.83
CA ASP A 4 8.72 0.23 10.68
C ASP A 4 8.20 1.64 10.36
N MET A 5 9.12 2.58 10.12
CA MET A 5 8.77 3.95 9.75
C MET A 5 8.09 3.99 8.36
N GLY A 6 8.50 3.12 7.43
CA GLY A 6 7.83 2.94 6.14
C GLY A 6 6.42 2.35 6.29
N ALA A 7 6.29 1.27 7.06
CA ALA A 7 5.00 0.60 7.32
C ALA A 7 3.98 1.54 7.97
N SER A 8 4.40 2.34 8.96
CA SER A 8 3.54 3.34 9.62
C SER A 8 3.16 4.50 8.71
N THR A 9 4.08 4.99 7.86
CA THR A 9 3.80 6.04 6.87
C THR A 9 2.78 5.56 5.84
N LEU A 10 2.92 4.33 5.35
CA LEU A 10 2.03 3.75 4.34
C LEU A 10 0.66 3.42 4.90
N THR A 11 0.60 2.99 6.17
CA THR A 11 -0.67 2.85 6.91
C THR A 11 -1.38 4.20 7.04
N THR A 12 -0.64 5.27 7.31
CA THR A 12 -1.18 6.64 7.38
C THR A 12 -1.71 7.09 6.02
N LEU A 13 -0.93 6.92 4.95
CA LEU A 13 -1.35 7.24 3.59
C LEU A 13 -2.58 6.45 3.17
N THR A 14 -2.65 5.16 3.51
CA THR A 14 -3.82 4.30 3.25
C THR A 14 -5.07 4.85 3.91
N LYS A 15 -4.99 5.23 5.20
CA LYS A 15 -6.11 5.84 5.92
C LYS A 15 -6.52 7.18 5.29
N GLN A 16 -5.55 8.01 4.94
CA GLN A 16 -5.83 9.30 4.28
C GLN A 16 -6.50 9.12 2.92
N THR A 17 -6.03 8.18 2.10
CA THR A 17 -6.64 7.89 0.80
C THR A 17 -8.04 7.32 0.94
N SER A 18 -8.28 6.39 1.89
CA SER A 18 -9.62 5.86 2.16
C SER A 18 -10.58 6.97 2.58
N SER A 19 -10.18 7.82 3.54
CA SER A 19 -10.98 8.98 3.96
C SER A 19 -11.25 9.94 2.81
N SER A 20 -10.22 10.26 2.01
CA SER A 20 -10.37 11.16 0.87
C SER A 20 -11.33 10.60 -0.19
N ASN A 21 -11.34 9.28 -0.40
CA ASN A 21 -12.28 8.62 -1.32
C ASN A 21 -13.73 8.64 -0.79
N GLU A 22 -13.92 8.44 0.51
CA GLU A 22 -15.23 8.58 1.16
C GLU A 22 -15.75 10.02 1.04
N ASP A 23 -14.89 11.00 1.29
CA ASP A 23 -15.19 12.42 1.16
C ASP A 23 -15.53 12.80 -0.29
N LEU A 24 -14.76 12.30 -1.27
CA LEU A 24 -15.03 12.51 -2.69
C LEU A 24 -16.41 11.96 -3.08
N GLY A 25 -16.74 10.74 -2.63
CA GLY A 25 -18.03 10.12 -2.88
C GLY A 25 -19.20 10.89 -2.23
N ALA A 26 -18.98 11.46 -1.04
CA ALA A 26 -19.96 12.32 -0.37
C ALA A 26 -20.18 13.63 -1.14
N LEU A 27 -19.10 14.29 -1.56
CA LEU A 27 -19.16 15.51 -2.37
C LEU A 27 -19.84 15.30 -3.72
N VAL A 28 -19.60 14.16 -4.39
CA VAL A 28 -20.31 13.80 -5.63
C VAL A 28 -21.80 13.63 -5.38
N LYS A 29 -22.22 12.98 -4.29
CA LYS A 29 -23.64 12.83 -3.94
C LYS A 29 -24.29 14.19 -3.64
N GLU A 30 -23.60 15.05 -2.91
CA GLU A 30 -24.07 16.40 -2.61
C GLU A 30 -24.19 17.24 -3.90
N LEU A 31 -23.24 17.10 -4.82
CA LEU A 31 -23.30 17.72 -6.13
C LEU A 31 -24.50 17.22 -6.97
N VAL A 32 -24.81 15.92 -6.94
CA VAL A 32 -26.03 15.37 -7.58
C VAL A 32 -27.28 16.03 -7.00
N ALA A 33 -27.40 16.08 -5.66
CA ALA A 33 -28.55 16.67 -4.99
C ALA A 33 -28.68 18.18 -5.29
N ALA A 34 -27.57 18.90 -5.37
CA ALA A 34 -27.56 20.30 -5.76
C ALA A 34 -27.93 20.51 -7.25
N ALA A 35 -27.69 19.51 -8.10
CA ALA A 35 -28.02 19.53 -9.52
C ALA A 35 -29.46 19.11 -9.85
N GLU A 36 -30.17 18.37 -8.99
CA GLU A 36 -31.59 18.01 -9.16
C GLU A 36 -32.53 19.20 -9.47
N PRO A 37 -32.51 20.32 -8.72
CA PRO A 37 -33.35 21.47 -9.04
C PRO A 37 -32.93 22.21 -10.33
N LEU A 38 -31.72 21.94 -10.83
CA LEU A 38 -31.22 22.47 -12.10
C LEU A 38 -31.62 21.58 -13.30
N GLU A 39 -32.10 20.34 -13.08
CA GLU A 39 -32.51 19.40 -14.13
C GLU A 39 -33.61 19.97 -15.05
N GLY A 40 -34.53 20.78 -14.50
CA GLY A 40 -35.54 21.51 -15.28
C GLY A 40 -34.99 22.64 -16.17
N ARG A 41 -33.72 23.06 -15.96
CA ARG A 41 -33.01 24.10 -16.73
C ARG A 41 -31.82 23.54 -17.53
N PHE A 42 -31.33 22.36 -17.18
CA PHE A 42 -30.18 21.66 -17.77
C PHE A 42 -30.65 20.65 -18.83
N ASN A 43 -31.19 21.12 -19.95
CA ASN A 43 -31.50 20.23 -21.07
C ASN A 43 -30.24 19.91 -21.91
N GLY A 44 -30.03 18.63 -22.22
CA GLY A 44 -29.07 18.13 -23.21
C GLY A 44 -27.60 18.14 -22.78
N SER A 45 -26.93 19.28 -22.89
CA SER A 45 -25.47 19.37 -22.73
C SER A 45 -25.01 19.40 -21.27
N GLY A 46 -25.78 20.04 -20.39
CA GLY A 46 -25.44 20.16 -18.98
C GLY A 46 -25.54 18.82 -18.23
N ARG A 47 -26.55 18.00 -18.55
CA ARG A 47 -26.68 16.66 -17.98
C ARG A 47 -25.60 15.71 -18.50
N ALA A 48 -25.29 15.76 -19.79
CA ALA A 48 -24.19 14.97 -20.36
C ALA A 48 -22.83 15.32 -19.73
N ALA A 49 -22.56 16.61 -19.47
CA ALA A 49 -21.35 17.05 -18.79
C ALA A 49 -21.30 16.56 -17.33
N PHE A 50 -22.44 16.57 -16.65
CA PHE A 50 -22.57 16.07 -15.29
C PHE A 50 -22.34 14.56 -15.18
N ASP A 51 -23.01 13.78 -16.03
CA ASP A 51 -22.85 12.32 -16.10
C ASP A 51 -21.38 11.96 -16.42
N GLY A 52 -20.74 12.72 -17.31
CA GLY A 52 -19.31 12.56 -17.60
C GLY A 52 -18.37 12.99 -16.48
N PHE A 53 -18.75 13.96 -15.65
CA PHE A 53 -17.99 14.31 -14.43
C PHE A 53 -18.08 13.20 -13.39
N LYS A 54 -19.30 12.69 -13.15
CA LYS A 54 -19.53 11.57 -12.24
C LYS A 54 -18.74 10.34 -12.66
N ALA A 55 -18.86 9.92 -13.93
CA ALA A 55 -18.15 8.76 -14.44
C ALA A 55 -16.63 8.85 -14.26
N ARG A 56 -16.03 10.03 -14.56
CA ARG A 56 -14.60 10.27 -14.34
C ARG A 56 -14.22 10.25 -12.86
N THR A 57 -15.08 10.76 -12.00
CA THR A 57 -14.82 10.77 -10.56
C THR A 57 -14.84 9.35 -10.00
N ASP A 58 -15.83 8.55 -10.40
CA ASP A 58 -15.94 7.15 -10.02
C ASP A 58 -14.72 6.34 -10.54
N GLU A 59 -14.28 6.60 -11.78
CA GLU A 59 -13.10 5.96 -12.39
C GLU A 59 -11.81 6.31 -11.64
N VAL A 60 -11.56 7.59 -11.36
CA VAL A 60 -10.38 8.06 -10.61
C VAL A 60 -10.35 7.46 -9.20
N SER A 61 -11.50 7.40 -8.51
CA SER A 61 -11.59 6.75 -7.19
C SER A 61 -11.28 5.25 -7.25
N ALA A 62 -11.78 4.55 -8.27
CA ALA A 62 -11.49 3.13 -8.46
C ALA A 62 -9.99 2.89 -8.73
N GLU A 63 -9.37 3.72 -9.58
CA GLU A 63 -7.94 3.62 -9.91
C GLU A 63 -7.04 3.95 -8.70
N LEU A 64 -7.41 4.96 -7.90
CA LEU A 64 -6.72 5.29 -6.65
C LEU A 64 -6.77 4.13 -5.65
N ASN A 65 -7.94 3.51 -5.48
CA ASN A 65 -8.07 2.34 -4.61
C ASN A 65 -7.25 1.15 -5.12
N ALA A 66 -7.28 0.88 -6.42
CA ALA A 66 -6.50 -0.21 -7.01
C ALA A 66 -4.99 0.01 -6.85
N SER A 67 -4.52 1.22 -7.12
CA SER A 67 -3.12 1.61 -6.94
C SER A 67 -2.68 1.48 -5.48
N LEU A 68 -3.53 1.90 -4.54
CA LEU A 68 -3.27 1.75 -3.11
C LEU A 68 -3.18 0.28 -2.69
N ALA A 69 -4.11 -0.56 -3.16
CA ALA A 69 -4.10 -1.99 -2.89
C ALA A 69 -2.82 -2.66 -3.43
N ALA A 70 -2.37 -2.27 -4.63
CA ALA A 70 -1.12 -2.75 -5.21
C ALA A 70 0.10 -2.35 -4.38
N VAL A 71 0.15 -1.10 -3.92
CA VAL A 71 1.23 -0.61 -3.03
C VAL A 71 1.25 -1.39 -1.72
N LEU A 72 0.09 -1.56 -1.07
CA LEU A 72 -0.05 -2.35 0.16
C LEU A 72 0.40 -3.80 -0.02
N GLY A 73 -0.01 -4.43 -1.12
CA GLY A 73 0.45 -5.78 -1.48
C GLY A 73 1.96 -5.86 -1.66
N GLY A 74 2.56 -4.87 -2.35
CA GLY A 74 4.01 -4.78 -2.53
C GLY A 74 4.78 -4.62 -1.22
N ILE A 75 4.28 -3.81 -0.28
CA ILE A 75 4.88 -3.62 1.05
C ILE A 75 4.81 -4.91 1.86
N SER A 76 3.65 -5.57 1.87
CA SER A 76 3.50 -6.85 2.55
C SER A 76 4.43 -7.91 1.96
N GLY A 77 4.58 -7.93 0.63
CA GLY A 77 5.55 -8.80 -0.04
C GLY A 77 7.00 -8.49 0.34
N MET A 78 7.36 -7.21 0.45
CA MET A 78 8.69 -6.79 0.91
C MET A 78 8.96 -7.18 2.37
N ASP A 79 7.98 -7.07 3.25
CA ASP A 79 8.10 -7.48 4.66
C ASP A 79 8.32 -8.99 4.80
N ILE A 80 7.57 -9.78 4.04
CA ILE A 80 7.73 -11.24 3.98
C ILE A 80 9.11 -11.60 3.42
N ALA A 81 9.53 -10.96 2.32
CA ALA A 81 10.83 -11.23 1.71
C ALA A 81 12.00 -10.89 2.64
N PHE A 82 11.89 -9.80 3.40
CA PHE A 82 12.91 -9.39 4.36
C PHE A 82 13.01 -10.37 5.54
N THR A 83 11.87 -10.71 6.15
CA THR A 83 11.83 -11.65 7.29
C THR A 83 12.30 -13.05 6.90
N GLN A 84 11.90 -13.55 5.72
CA GLN A 84 12.41 -14.81 5.19
C GLN A 84 13.91 -14.73 4.90
N GLY A 85 14.39 -13.66 4.27
CA GLY A 85 15.81 -13.50 3.98
C GLY A 85 16.68 -13.41 5.25
N GLU A 86 16.19 -12.77 6.31
CA GLU A 86 16.88 -12.75 7.60
C GLU A 86 16.97 -14.15 8.21
N GLN A 87 15.86 -14.89 8.24
CA GLN A 87 15.83 -16.26 8.75
C GLN A 87 16.78 -17.17 7.96
N GLU A 88 16.78 -17.05 6.63
CA GLU A 88 17.63 -17.83 5.74
C GLU A 88 19.12 -17.49 5.94
N MET A 89 19.47 -16.22 6.17
CA MET A 89 20.82 -15.81 6.56
C MET A 89 21.23 -16.38 7.93
N VAL A 90 20.34 -16.36 8.92
CA VAL A 90 20.61 -16.92 10.25
C VAL A 90 20.86 -18.43 10.16
N ASP A 91 20.02 -19.14 9.42
CA ASP A 91 20.15 -20.59 9.26
C ASP A 91 21.42 -20.96 8.48
N THR A 92 21.73 -20.20 7.42
CA THR A 92 22.99 -20.36 6.67
C THR A 92 24.21 -20.09 7.55
N THR A 93 24.16 -19.04 8.37
CA THR A 93 25.26 -18.67 9.27
C THR A 93 25.46 -19.75 10.34
N ARG A 94 24.38 -20.24 10.96
CA ARG A 94 24.44 -21.34 11.94
C ARG A 94 24.99 -22.63 11.33
N ALA A 95 24.57 -22.97 10.11
CA ALA A 95 25.09 -24.12 9.39
C ALA A 95 26.59 -23.96 9.10
N ALA A 96 27.02 -22.76 8.68
CA ALA A 96 28.43 -22.44 8.47
C ALA A 96 29.23 -22.54 9.78
N GLU A 97 28.76 -21.92 10.88
CA GLU A 97 29.39 -22.00 12.21
C GLU A 97 29.53 -23.45 12.70
N GLY A 98 28.49 -24.28 12.53
CA GLY A 98 28.55 -25.70 12.88
C GLY A 98 29.52 -26.52 12.01
N SER A 99 29.77 -26.06 10.77
CA SER A 99 30.76 -26.67 9.87
C SER A 99 32.20 -26.24 10.16
N VAL A 100 32.41 -25.12 10.88
CA VAL A 100 33.73 -24.70 11.34
C VAL A 100 34.11 -25.53 12.56
N SER A 101 35.04 -26.48 12.38
CA SER A 101 35.61 -27.26 13.47
C SER A 101 36.52 -26.38 14.34
N PHE A 102 36.02 -25.91 15.48
CA PHE A 102 36.82 -25.21 16.50
C PHE A 102 37.89 -26.11 17.15
N ASP A 103 37.84 -27.42 16.91
CA ASP A 103 38.79 -28.41 17.45
C ASP A 103 40.22 -28.20 16.92
N SER A 104 40.37 -27.75 15.65
CA SER A 104 41.70 -27.41 15.09
C SER A 104 42.25 -26.05 15.54
N ALA A 105 41.47 -25.26 16.27
CA ALA A 105 41.88 -23.94 16.79
C ALA A 105 42.37 -24.00 18.26
N ARG A 106 42.35 -25.18 18.89
CA ARG A 106 42.93 -25.37 20.22
C ARG A 106 44.46 -25.30 20.11
N PHE A 107 45.03 -24.12 20.36
CA PHE A 107 46.48 -23.92 20.55
C PHE A 107 46.96 -24.61 21.83
N GLY A 108 46.93 -25.94 21.83
CA GLY A 108 47.25 -26.76 23.00
C GLY A 108 47.77 -28.11 22.56
N SER A 109 48.89 -28.14 21.83
CA SER A 109 49.95 -29.15 21.95
C SER A 109 50.97 -28.96 20.83
N ALA A 110 52.00 -28.17 21.09
CA ALA A 110 53.31 -28.37 20.50
C ALA A 110 54.37 -27.74 21.40
N ARG A 111 54.81 -28.58 22.36
CA ARG A 111 56.02 -28.48 23.20
C ARG A 111 55.88 -27.74 24.53
#